data_AF-A0A6J4M6C6-F1
#
_entry.id   AF-A0A6J4M6C6-F1
#
_cell.length_a   1.000
_cell.length_b   1.000
_cell.length_c   1.000
_cell.angle_alpha   90.00
_cell.angle_beta   90.00
_cell.angle_gamma   90.00
#
_symmetry.space_group_name_H-M   'P 1'
#
loop_
_entity.id
_entity.type
_entity.pdbx_description
1 polymer ?
#
loop_
_entity_poly.entity_id
_entity_poly.type
_entity_poly.pdbx_seq_one_letter_code
_entity_poly.pdbx_strand_id
1 'polypeptide(L)'
;MSCGKHHETDCSKVLERLAFFVDHELADADEAEIQQHLDECQPCLDMLLFEQRMKSQLARSCAEPCPDSVRERVRVRIREVHVEFRPVD
;
A
#
# COMPACT_ATOMS: atom_id res chain seq x y z
N MET A 1 -10.52 7.55 -16.27
CA MET A 1 -11.91 8.01 -16.05
C MET A 1 -11.85 9.33 -15.30
N SER A 2 -12.48 10.39 -15.79
CA SER A 2 -12.55 11.67 -15.06
C SER A 2 -13.81 11.70 -14.19
N CYS A 3 -13.63 12.11 -12.94
CA CYS A 3 -14.63 12.32 -11.91
C CYS A 3 -15.58 13.52 -12.17
N GLY A 4 -15.37 14.26 -13.27
CA GLY A 4 -16.24 15.36 -13.71
C GLY A 4 -16.08 16.68 -12.93
N LYS A 5 -15.13 16.74 -11.99
CA LYS A 5 -14.76 17.94 -11.21
C LYS A 5 -13.27 18.23 -11.38
N HIS A 6 -12.92 19.51 -11.25
CA HIS A 6 -11.52 19.92 -11.22
C HIS A 6 -10.97 19.75 -9.80
N HIS A 7 -9.83 19.08 -9.71
CA HIS A 7 -9.07 18.82 -8.48
C HIS A 7 -7.65 19.35 -8.68
N GLU A 8 -6.92 19.63 -7.60
CA GLU A 8 -5.51 20.04 -7.70
C GLU A 8 -4.68 18.95 -8.39
N THR A 9 -4.88 17.70 -7.97
CA THR A 9 -4.34 16.51 -8.63
C THR A 9 -5.37 15.90 -9.56
N ASP A 10 -5.01 15.67 -10.82
CA ASP A 10 -5.91 15.09 -11.81
C ASP A 10 -6.30 13.65 -11.47
N CYS A 11 -7.60 13.32 -11.58
CA CYS A 11 -8.14 11.97 -11.37
C CYS A 11 -7.36 10.88 -12.14
N SER A 12 -6.88 11.15 -13.36
CA SER A 12 -6.04 10.23 -14.14
C SER A 12 -4.69 9.91 -13.45
N LYS A 13 -4.00 10.93 -12.94
CA LYS A 13 -2.71 10.77 -12.23
C LYS A 13 -2.85 9.94 -10.96
N VAL A 14 -3.98 10.09 -10.27
CA VAL A 14 -4.31 9.32 -9.07
C VAL A 14 -4.57 7.86 -9.45
N LEU A 15 -5.43 7.63 -10.45
CA LEU A 15 -5.76 6.27 -10.91
C LEU A 15 -4.53 5.49 -11.39
N GLU A 16 -3.58 6.15 -12.07
CA GLU A 16 -2.32 5.54 -12.49
C GLU A 16 -1.43 5.10 -11.32
N ARG A 17 -1.56 5.77 -10.16
CA ARG A 17 -0.73 5.52 -8.98
C ARG A 17 -1.41 4.70 -7.88
N LEU A 18 -2.71 4.42 -8.01
CA LEU A 18 -3.49 3.72 -6.97
C LEU A 18 -2.88 2.38 -6.55
N ALA A 19 -2.37 1.59 -7.51
CA ALA A 19 -1.78 0.29 -7.20
C ALA A 19 -0.55 0.42 -6.27
N PHE A 20 0.33 1.40 -6.56
CA PHE A 20 1.51 1.71 -5.74
C PHE A 20 1.12 2.30 -4.39
N PHE A 21 0.11 3.17 -4.36
CA PHE A 21 -0.44 3.69 -3.11
C PHE A 21 -0.95 2.56 -2.20
N VAL A 22 -1.66 1.57 -2.74
CA VAL A 22 -2.14 0.41 -1.97
C VAL A 22 -0.99 -0.46 -1.43
N ASP A 23 0.14 -0.53 -2.13
CA ASP A 23 1.32 -1.27 -1.67
C ASP A 23 2.26 -0.43 -0.78
N HIS A 24 1.94 0.83 -0.51
CA HIS A 24 2.84 1.79 0.16
C HIS A 24 4.20 1.93 -0.55
N GLU A 25 4.17 1.96 -1.90
CA GLU A 25 5.36 2.05 -2.77
C GLU A 25 5.56 3.45 -3.35
N LEU A 26 4.98 4.49 -2.74
CA LEU A 26 5.13 5.88 -3.15
C LEU A 26 6.09 6.61 -2.22
N ALA A 27 6.69 7.69 -2.72
CA ALA A 27 7.39 8.64 -1.85
C ALA A 27 6.38 9.40 -0.98
N ASP A 28 6.76 9.80 0.23
CA ASP A 28 5.87 10.48 1.19
C ASP A 28 5.11 11.67 0.60
N ALA A 29 5.78 12.46 -0.26
CA ALA A 29 5.17 13.60 -0.94
C ALA A 29 4.05 13.17 -1.93
N ASP A 30 4.26 12.08 -2.67
CA ASP A 30 3.28 11.54 -3.61
C ASP A 30 2.09 10.90 -2.87
N GLU A 31 2.33 10.29 -1.71
CA GLU A 31 1.29 9.67 -0.88
C GLU A 31 0.32 10.71 -0.33
N ALA A 32 0.83 11.85 0.14
CA ALA A 32 0.02 12.95 0.66
C ALA A 32 -0.90 13.56 -0.42
N GLU A 33 -0.38 13.78 -1.63
CA GLU A 33 -1.18 14.31 -2.75
C GLU A 33 -2.32 13.37 -3.15
N ILE A 34 -2.06 12.06 -3.18
CA ILE A 34 -3.09 11.06 -3.48
C ILE A 34 -4.11 10.99 -2.36
N GLN A 35 -3.68 11.00 -1.09
CA GLN A 35 -4.58 10.97 0.05
C GLN A 35 -5.53 12.17 0.04
N GLN A 36 -5.01 13.38 -0.18
CA GLN A 36 -5.82 14.59 -0.28
C GLN A 36 -6.88 14.47 -1.38
N HIS A 37 -6.51 13.93 -2.55
CA HIS A 37 -7.47 13.74 -3.64
C HIS A 37 -8.57 12.71 -3.29
N LEU A 38 -8.20 11.62 -2.62
CA LEU A 38 -9.16 10.58 -2.23
C LEU A 38 -10.17 11.08 -1.20
N ASP A 39 -9.77 12.02 -0.34
CA ASP A 39 -10.64 12.64 0.65
C ASP A 39 -11.73 13.52 0.00
N GLU A 40 -11.47 14.07 -1.19
CA GLU A 40 -12.39 14.95 -1.91
C GLU A 40 -13.12 14.29 -3.11
N CYS A 41 -12.67 13.10 -3.55
CA CYS A 41 -13.14 12.46 -4.77
C CYS A 41 -13.66 11.02 -4.54
N GLN A 42 -14.96 10.90 -4.27
CA GLN A 42 -15.64 9.61 -4.11
C GLN A 42 -15.41 8.60 -5.25
N PRO A 43 -15.48 8.99 -6.55
CA PRO A 43 -15.20 8.04 -7.63
C PRO A 43 -13.78 7.44 -7.58
N CYS A 44 -12.78 8.20 -7.15
CA CYS A 44 -11.42 7.70 -6.99
C CYS A 44 -11.29 6.82 -5.74
N LEU A 45 -12.00 7.17 -4.66
CA LEU A 45 -12.08 6.33 -3.46
C LEU A 45 -12.72 4.96 -3.76
N ASP A 46 -13.77 4.91 -4.57
CA ASP A 46 -14.38 3.65 -5.01
C ASP A 46 -13.40 2.75 -5.77
N MET A 47 -12.52 3.35 -6.59
CA MET A 47 -11.46 2.65 -7.29
C MET A 47 -10.38 2.14 -6.32
N LEU A 48 -9.98 2.92 -5.32
CA LEU A 48 -9.08 2.44 -4.26
C LEU A 48 -9.65 1.20 -3.55
N LEU A 49 -10.92 1.26 -3.14
CA LEU A 49 -11.60 0.14 -2.50
C LEU A 49 -11.72 -1.07 -3.42
N PHE A 50 -11.87 -0.86 -4.73
CA PHE A 50 -11.82 -1.94 -5.71
C PHE A 50 -10.44 -2.61 -5.75
N GLU A 51 -9.36 -1.83 -5.87
CA GLU A 51 -7.98 -2.35 -5.88
C GLU A 51 -7.65 -3.16 -4.62
N GLN A 52 -8.00 -2.65 -3.44
CA GLN A 52 -7.83 -3.35 -2.17
C GLN A 52 -8.60 -4.68 -2.13
N ARG A 53 -9.86 -4.68 -2.58
CA ARG A 53 -10.69 -5.89 -2.65
C ARG A 53 -10.09 -6.91 -3.61
N MET A 54 -9.68 -6.48 -4.80
CA MET A 54 -9.04 -7.34 -5.80
C MET A 54 -7.79 -8.00 -5.23
N LYS A 55 -6.88 -7.23 -4.64
CA LYS A 55 -5.67 -7.76 -3.99
C LYS A 55 -5.99 -8.74 -2.86
N SER A 56 -6.96 -8.43 -2.01
CA SER A 56 -7.38 -9.32 -0.94
C SER A 56 -7.91 -10.66 -1.46
N GLN A 57 -8.63 -10.63 -2.58
CA GLN A 57 -9.17 -11.82 -3.21
C GLN A 57 -8.05 -12.67 -3.81
N LEU A 58 -7.11 -12.06 -4.54
CA LEU A 58 -5.95 -12.74 -5.10
C LEU A 58 -5.09 -13.37 -4.02
N ALA A 59 -4.79 -12.65 -2.93
CA ALA A 59 -4.02 -13.17 -1.83
C ALA A 59 -4.66 -14.39 -1.16
N ARG A 60 -6.00 -14.47 -1.12
CA ARG A 60 -6.72 -15.62 -0.57
C ARG A 60 -6.76 -16.80 -1.53
N SER A 61 -6.92 -16.54 -2.82
CA SER A 61 -7.17 -17.58 -3.82
C SER A 61 -5.91 -18.10 -4.51
N CYS A 62 -4.81 -17.35 -4.47
CA CYS A 62 -3.61 -17.62 -5.26
C CYS A 62 -2.32 -17.66 -4.42
N ALA A 63 -2.42 -17.84 -3.10
CA ALA A 63 -1.25 -17.95 -2.23
C ALA A 63 -0.67 -19.37 -2.22
N GLU A 64 0.66 -19.46 -2.25
CA GLU A 64 1.40 -20.70 -2.04
C GLU A 64 2.05 -20.72 -0.64
N PRO A 65 2.19 -21.89 0.00
CA PRO A 65 2.87 -21.99 1.29
C PRO A 65 4.33 -21.53 1.18
N CYS A 66 4.72 -20.54 2.01
CA CYS A 66 6.12 -20.14 2.12
C CYS A 66 6.95 -21.30 2.71
N PRO A 67 8.07 -21.69 2.08
CA PRO A 67 8.95 -22.75 2.56
C PRO A 67 9.46 -22.50 3.98
N ASP A 68 9.45 -23.54 4.83
CA ASP A 68 9.84 -23.43 6.24
C ASP A 68 11.26 -22.92 6.45
N SER A 69 12.19 -23.28 5.56
CA SER A 69 13.58 -22.82 5.61
C SER A 69 13.68 -21.29 5.46
N VAL A 70 12.84 -20.67 4.62
CA VAL A 70 12.79 -19.23 4.44
C VAL A 70 12.12 -18.57 5.65
N ARG A 71 11.00 -19.14 6.10
CA ARG A 71 10.27 -18.65 7.27
C ARG A 71 11.16 -18.62 8.52
N GLU A 72 11.94 -19.68 8.76
CA GLU A 72 12.81 -19.77 9.93
C GLU A 72 13.97 -18.78 9.84
N ARG A 73 14.60 -18.64 8.66
CA ARG A 73 15.64 -17.62 8.44
C ARG A 73 15.15 -16.20 8.75
N VAL A 74 13.94 -15.85 8.31
CA VAL A 74 13.34 -14.54 8.60
C VAL A 74 13.11 -14.36 10.11
N ARG A 75 12.55 -15.37 10.79
CA ARG A 75 12.32 -15.33 12.24
C ARG A 75 13.60 -15.15 13.05
N VAL A 76 14.67 -15.86 12.68
CA VAL A 76 15.97 -15.72 13.33
C VAL A 76 16.48 -14.29 13.18
N ARG A 77 16.46 -13.72 11.95
CA ARG A 77 16.93 -12.35 11.73
C ARG A 77 16.11 -11.29 12.46
N ILE A 78 14.78 -11.42 12.50
CA ILE A 78 13.93 -10.50 13.27
C ILE A 78 14.29 -10.53 14.76
N ARG A 79 14.54 -11.72 15.33
CA ARG A 79 14.92 -11.87 16.74
C ARG A 79 16.30 -11.28 17.06
N GLU A 80 17.26 -11.40 16.16
CA GLU A 80 18.60 -10.80 16.32
C GLU A 80 18.53 -9.26 16.35
N VAL A 81 17.73 -8.65 15.48
CA VAL A 81 17.59 -7.17 15.42
C VAL A 81 16.99 -6.59 16.70
N HIS A 82 16.17 -7.36 17.43
CA HIS A 82 15.61 -6.92 18.72
C HIS A 82 16.64 -6.88 19.87
N VAL A 83 17.89 -7.34 19.67
CA VAL A 83 18.93 -7.36 20.72
C VAL A 83 19.71 -6.03 20.80
N GLU A 84 19.54 -5.09 19.86
CA GLU A 84 20.34 -3.85 19.81
C GLU A 84 19.65 -2.55 20.24
N PHE A 85 18.42 -2.57 20.76
CA PHE A 85 17.82 -1.35 21.36
C PHE A 85 17.86 -1.39 22.88
N ARG A 86 19.05 -1.15 23.44
CA ARG A 86 19.20 -0.65 24.81
C ARG A 86 19.55 0.84 24.73
N PRO A 87 18.62 1.77 25.01
CA PRO A 87 19.05 3.12 25.35
C PRO A 87 19.90 3.01 26.61
N VAL A 88 21.16 3.42 26.50
CA VAL A 88 22.02 3.75 27.63
C VAL A 88 21.77 5.23 27.88
N ASP A 89 21.10 5.51 29.00
CA ASP A 89 20.88 6.80 29.68
C ASP A 89 20.63 8.06 28.83
#